data_AF-A0A158KH58-F1
#
_entry.id   AF-A0A158KH58-F1
#
_cell.length_a   1.000
_cell.length_b   1.000
_cell.length_c   1.000
_cell.angle_alpha   90.00
_cell.angle_beta   90.00
_cell.angle_gamma   90.00
#
_symmetry.space_group_name_H-M   'P 1'
#
loop_
_entity.id
_entity.type
_entity.pdbx_description
1 polymer ?
#
loop_
_entity_poly.entity_id
_entity_poly.type
_entity_poly.pdbx_seq_one_letter_code
_entity_poly.pdbx_strand_id
1 'polypeptide(L)'
;MSSSLRKRERRARLLAGVLRQSGAEKTGDGIYDALTSERHVFLGTARGSPEARMVSWHESFHGFLNASTCHGNAMLLAGSLATAGYERFNALVERMIDVALITHETYATVTGISAATGAVFDEEILRNYPSYQAFLRSFLNVFPHGSQPVLSVMALTSCARVAIQTPIYEPLLAGPCETWPDIDVDAVGAPDRRFARLMTRPFVDRAIAAMHAALREAGEPYASVARPDIDAATERRIWQTAKTSVMATASEAAFVEFAEILTRDTGKAPGFGDQKIGIGALITKVEAFAGDRLKTQFRTPASEADDEHSLLMDFRQEQLILMENPLPATIASLATHQPSTPDLFVLSADGQQYVQFIAMPLGKARMLYDPLDGADLLNQGIDDVIACLRRRWAPPDMEPRVELFSLGPSEAPPVIERLTGQGVTVFAVITLSVLREANWVVSWLSSAATPVKRLAVLIDDDPIELIDRHGKRGAALHFGYFQARSAVADDAHTEVLSFLAADEPDTLYFTPCTTPFRQASIEYAQRRFDTVSLGMDFLKPWLPMLQRVISHTLREEGRFGDRFWI
;
A
#
# COMPACT_ATOMS: atom_id res chain seq x y z
N MET A 1 1.35 -43.75 -18.22
CA MET A 1 0.64 -42.45 -18.35
C MET A 1 0.13 -42.05 -16.98
N SER A 2 0.67 -40.96 -16.44
CA SER A 2 0.91 -40.76 -14.99
C SER A 2 -0.31 -40.28 -14.19
N SER A 3 -0.28 -40.54 -12.88
CA SER A 3 -1.28 -40.04 -11.91
C SER A 3 -1.36 -38.51 -11.83
N SER A 4 -0.37 -37.76 -12.34
CA SER A 4 -0.41 -36.29 -12.42
C SER A 4 -1.38 -35.77 -13.48
N LEU A 5 -1.53 -36.47 -14.61
CA LEU A 5 -2.57 -36.18 -15.61
C LEU A 5 -3.97 -36.44 -15.05
N ARG A 6 -4.16 -37.53 -14.29
CA ARG A 6 -5.43 -37.81 -13.60
C ARG A 6 -5.74 -36.80 -12.49
N LYS A 7 -4.72 -36.27 -11.79
CA LYS A 7 -4.89 -35.21 -10.77
C LYS A 7 -5.21 -33.84 -11.40
N ARG A 8 -4.55 -33.45 -12.51
CA ARG A 8 -4.87 -32.23 -13.27
C ARG A 8 -6.25 -32.30 -13.92
N GLU A 9 -6.62 -33.44 -14.50
CA GLU A 9 -7.98 -33.68 -15.01
C GLU A 9 -9.02 -33.68 -13.88
N ARG A 10 -8.70 -34.21 -12.69
CA ARG A 10 -9.58 -34.14 -11.52
C ARG A 10 -9.76 -32.70 -11.03
N ARG A 11 -8.68 -31.90 -10.97
CA ARG A 11 -8.71 -30.47 -10.60
C ARG A 11 -9.50 -29.65 -11.62
N ALA A 12 -9.27 -29.86 -12.92
CA ALA A 12 -10.01 -29.21 -14.00
C ALA A 12 -11.49 -29.63 -14.07
N ARG A 13 -11.83 -30.90 -13.78
CA ARG A 13 -13.23 -31.36 -13.71
C ARG A 13 -13.96 -30.91 -12.44
N LEU A 14 -13.28 -30.76 -11.31
CA LEU A 14 -13.83 -30.14 -10.10
C LEU A 14 -14.10 -28.65 -10.33
N LEU A 15 -13.14 -27.91 -10.89
CA LEU A 15 -13.31 -26.49 -11.23
C LEU A 15 -14.41 -26.29 -12.29
N ALA A 16 -14.39 -27.06 -13.37
CA ALA A 16 -15.40 -26.99 -14.43
C ALA A 16 -16.78 -27.50 -13.98
N GLY A 17 -16.84 -28.42 -13.01
CA GLY A 17 -18.09 -28.90 -12.42
C GLY A 17 -18.74 -27.84 -11.51
N VAL A 18 -17.94 -27.15 -10.69
CA VAL A 18 -18.38 -26.02 -9.87
C VAL A 18 -18.83 -24.84 -10.74
N LEU A 19 -18.12 -24.56 -11.83
CA LEU A 19 -18.44 -23.47 -12.76
C LEU A 19 -19.64 -23.76 -13.69
N ARG A 20 -19.99 -25.03 -13.95
CA ARG A 20 -21.18 -25.39 -14.75
C ARG A 20 -22.46 -25.48 -13.92
N GLN A 21 -22.36 -25.75 -12.62
CA GLN A 21 -23.53 -25.76 -11.72
C GLN A 21 -23.97 -24.35 -11.29
N SER A 22 -23.15 -23.33 -11.51
CA SER A 22 -23.44 -21.94 -11.12
C SER A 22 -24.16 -21.10 -12.19
N GLY A 23 -24.42 -21.64 -13.38
CA GLY A 23 -25.13 -20.93 -14.45
C GLY A 23 -24.45 -19.66 -14.96
N ALA A 24 -23.16 -19.46 -14.67
CA ALA A 24 -22.43 -18.25 -15.06
C ALA A 24 -22.12 -18.24 -16.57
N GLU A 25 -22.58 -17.20 -17.27
CA GLU A 25 -22.07 -16.89 -18.60
C GLU A 25 -20.58 -16.56 -18.54
N LYS A 26 -19.81 -17.05 -19.52
CA LYS A 26 -18.38 -16.77 -19.66
C LYS A 26 -18.16 -15.26 -19.82
N THR A 27 -17.69 -14.60 -18.77
CA THR A 27 -17.08 -13.26 -18.88
C THR A 27 -15.56 -13.38 -18.84
N GLY A 28 -14.93 -12.83 -19.89
CA GLY A 28 -13.53 -12.41 -20.03
C GLY A 28 -12.43 -13.32 -19.50
N ASP A 29 -11.81 -14.11 -20.39
CA ASP A 29 -10.49 -14.69 -20.14
C ASP A 29 -9.44 -13.56 -19.97
N GLY A 30 -8.72 -13.55 -18.85
CA GLY A 30 -7.60 -12.65 -18.61
C GLY A 30 -6.46 -12.83 -19.62
N ILE A 31 -5.65 -11.78 -19.82
CA ILE A 31 -4.50 -11.82 -20.72
C ILE A 31 -3.36 -12.58 -20.03
N TYR A 32 -2.83 -13.58 -20.73
CA TYR A 32 -1.62 -14.30 -20.36
C TYR A 32 -0.42 -13.60 -21.03
N ASP A 33 0.51 -13.11 -20.22
CA ASP A 33 1.78 -12.59 -20.72
C ASP A 33 2.82 -13.72 -20.74
N ALA A 34 3.20 -14.13 -21.94
CA ALA A 34 4.15 -15.23 -22.14
C ALA A 34 5.60 -14.85 -21.78
N LEU A 35 5.91 -13.56 -21.59
CA LEU A 35 7.26 -13.09 -21.24
C LEU A 35 7.54 -13.15 -19.73
N THR A 36 6.52 -12.97 -18.90
CA THR A 36 6.63 -13.04 -17.43
C THR A 36 6.03 -14.32 -16.83
N SER A 37 5.32 -15.13 -17.63
CA SER A 37 4.56 -16.31 -17.16
C SER A 37 3.46 -15.97 -16.14
N GLU A 38 2.94 -14.74 -16.18
CA GLU A 38 1.88 -14.27 -15.30
C GLU A 38 0.51 -14.30 -15.98
N ARG A 39 -0.54 -14.47 -15.16
CA ARG A 39 -1.93 -14.42 -15.60
C ARG A 39 -2.60 -13.21 -14.98
N HIS A 40 -2.86 -12.17 -15.77
CA HIS A 40 -3.60 -11.00 -15.30
C HIS A 40 -5.09 -11.32 -15.22
N VAL A 41 -5.63 -11.35 -14.00
CA VAL A 41 -7.09 -11.42 -13.78
C VAL A 41 -7.60 -9.98 -13.72
N PHE A 42 -8.44 -9.57 -14.67
CA PHE A 42 -9.09 -8.26 -14.65
C PHE A 42 -10.11 -8.22 -13.49
N LEU A 43 -9.73 -7.57 -12.38
CA LEU A 43 -10.61 -7.33 -11.24
C LEU A 43 -11.42 -6.05 -11.44
N GLY A 44 -12.43 -6.09 -12.31
CA GLY A 44 -13.40 -5.00 -12.45
C GLY A 44 -12.82 -3.65 -12.88
N THR A 45 -13.68 -2.67 -13.08
CA THR A 45 -13.39 -1.43 -13.81
C THR A 45 -12.79 -0.29 -12.97
N ALA A 46 -12.48 -0.51 -11.68
CA ALA A 46 -11.92 0.54 -10.81
C ALA A 46 -10.94 -0.01 -9.76
N ARG A 47 -9.65 0.28 -9.93
CA ARG A 47 -8.55 -0.08 -8.99
C ARG A 47 -8.73 0.44 -7.55
N GLY A 48 -9.68 1.35 -7.31
CA GLY A 48 -10.02 1.92 -5.99
C GLY A 48 -11.16 1.21 -5.24
N SER A 49 -11.78 0.18 -5.81
CA SER A 49 -12.91 -0.49 -5.16
C SER A 49 -12.47 -1.19 -3.85
N PRO A 50 -13.35 -1.34 -2.84
CA PRO A 50 -13.06 -2.12 -1.64
C PRO A 50 -12.57 -3.54 -1.97
N GLU A 51 -13.12 -4.19 -2.98
CA GLU A 51 -12.74 -5.53 -3.44
C GLU A 51 -11.30 -5.57 -3.97
N ALA A 52 -10.91 -4.59 -4.80
CA ALA A 52 -9.54 -4.49 -5.29
C ALA A 52 -8.54 -4.23 -4.15
N ARG A 53 -8.93 -3.40 -3.16
CA ARG A 53 -8.14 -3.18 -1.94
C ARG A 53 -8.03 -4.47 -1.12
N MET A 54 -9.12 -5.19 -0.95
CA MET A 54 -9.15 -6.45 -0.20
C MET A 54 -8.21 -7.50 -0.83
N VAL A 55 -8.22 -7.67 -2.16
CA VAL A 55 -7.29 -8.60 -2.83
C VAL A 55 -5.84 -8.17 -2.65
N SER A 56 -5.53 -6.88 -2.81
CA SER A 56 -4.16 -6.38 -2.60
C SER A 56 -3.68 -6.64 -1.16
N TRP A 57 -4.57 -6.41 -0.19
CA TRP A 57 -4.29 -6.69 1.21
C TRP A 57 -4.14 -8.18 1.51
N HIS A 58 -4.96 -9.03 0.89
CA HIS A 58 -4.91 -10.47 1.03
C HIS A 58 -3.50 -11.01 0.69
N GLU A 59 -2.97 -10.67 -0.48
CA GLU A 59 -1.62 -11.09 -0.87
C GLU A 59 -0.54 -10.55 0.08
N SER A 60 -0.68 -9.29 0.51
CA SER A 60 0.24 -8.67 1.48
C SER A 60 0.27 -9.44 2.81
N PHE A 61 -0.88 -9.92 3.27
CA PHE A 61 -0.98 -10.71 4.48
C PHE A 61 -0.39 -12.12 4.33
N HIS A 62 -0.43 -12.74 3.14
CA HIS A 62 0.38 -13.94 2.91
C HIS A 62 1.87 -13.66 3.09
N GLY A 63 2.37 -12.55 2.52
CA GLY A 63 3.77 -12.11 2.68
C GLY A 63 4.14 -11.89 4.15
N PHE A 64 3.31 -11.16 4.90
CA PHE A 64 3.52 -10.92 6.33
C PHE A 64 3.58 -12.23 7.14
N LEU A 65 2.64 -13.14 6.91
CA LEU A 65 2.60 -14.41 7.64
C LEU A 65 3.83 -15.26 7.30
N ASN A 66 4.31 -15.19 6.06
CA ASN A 66 5.52 -15.88 5.65
C ASN A 66 6.76 -15.34 6.37
N ALA A 67 6.96 -14.03 6.34
CA ALA A 67 8.14 -13.39 6.93
C ALA A 67 8.18 -13.52 8.47
N SER A 68 7.01 -13.59 9.11
CA SER A 68 6.88 -13.57 10.57
C SER A 68 6.86 -14.95 11.23
N THR A 69 7.10 -16.04 10.48
CA THR A 69 6.99 -17.41 10.99
C THR A 69 8.07 -18.38 10.45
N CYS A 70 8.37 -19.45 11.18
CA CYS A 70 9.36 -20.45 10.75
C CYS A 70 8.98 -21.16 9.43
N HIS A 71 7.74 -21.66 9.31
CA HIS A 71 7.31 -22.37 8.10
C HIS A 71 7.27 -21.45 6.88
N GLY A 72 6.80 -20.23 7.08
CA GLY A 72 6.81 -19.19 6.07
C GLY A 72 8.20 -18.86 5.53
N ASN A 73 9.15 -18.59 6.42
CA ASN A 73 10.54 -18.33 6.04
C ASN A 73 11.18 -19.53 5.32
N ALA A 74 10.94 -20.75 5.80
CA ALA A 74 11.41 -21.95 5.14
C ALA A 74 10.84 -22.09 3.71
N MET A 75 9.58 -21.72 3.51
CA MET A 75 8.92 -21.73 2.20
C MET A 75 9.55 -20.69 1.27
N LEU A 76 9.85 -19.47 1.75
CA LEU A 76 10.53 -18.42 0.98
C LEU A 76 11.94 -18.84 0.53
N LEU A 77 12.70 -19.49 1.42
CA LEU A 77 14.02 -20.03 1.10
C LEU A 77 13.94 -21.15 0.04
N ALA A 78 12.99 -22.09 0.20
CA ALA A 78 12.76 -23.14 -0.79
C ALA A 78 12.30 -22.58 -2.14
N GLY A 79 11.44 -21.55 -2.14
CA GLY A 79 10.99 -20.84 -3.34
C GLY A 79 12.14 -20.19 -4.10
N SER A 80 13.07 -19.57 -3.39
CA SER A 80 14.24 -18.94 -4.01
C SER A 80 15.17 -19.97 -4.67
N LEU A 81 15.33 -21.16 -4.07
CA LEU A 81 16.05 -22.26 -4.69
C LEU A 81 15.32 -22.81 -5.92
N ALA A 82 14.00 -22.92 -5.87
CA ALA A 82 13.19 -23.23 -7.04
C ALA A 82 13.45 -22.25 -8.19
N THR A 83 13.39 -20.94 -7.91
CA THR A 83 13.64 -19.85 -8.89
C THR A 83 15.07 -19.85 -9.42
N ALA A 84 16.06 -20.25 -8.61
CA ALA A 84 17.46 -20.41 -9.04
C ALA A 84 17.68 -21.65 -9.94
N GLY A 85 16.63 -22.41 -10.25
CA GLY A 85 16.64 -23.54 -11.18
C GLY A 85 16.93 -24.88 -10.51
N TYR A 86 16.66 -25.03 -9.22
CA TYR A 86 16.73 -26.32 -8.51
C TYR A 86 15.34 -26.99 -8.50
N GLU A 87 15.00 -27.70 -9.58
CA GLU A 87 13.64 -28.16 -9.88
C GLU A 87 12.93 -28.95 -8.77
N ARG A 88 13.68 -29.75 -7.97
CA ARG A 88 13.10 -30.54 -6.86
C ARG A 88 12.48 -29.67 -5.76
N PHE A 89 12.90 -28.41 -5.64
CA PHE A 89 12.35 -27.48 -4.65
C PHE A 89 10.97 -26.96 -5.03
N ASN A 90 10.57 -26.97 -6.32
CA ASN A 90 9.19 -26.62 -6.72
C ASN A 90 8.19 -27.55 -6.04
N ALA A 91 8.46 -28.85 -6.05
CA ALA A 91 7.60 -29.84 -5.41
C ALA A 91 7.59 -29.69 -3.86
N LEU A 92 8.70 -29.25 -3.27
CA LEU A 92 8.74 -28.95 -1.83
C LEU A 92 7.85 -27.76 -1.49
N VAL A 93 7.96 -26.66 -2.25
CA VAL A 93 7.15 -25.45 -2.06
C VAL A 93 5.66 -25.77 -2.21
N GLU A 94 5.27 -26.51 -3.26
CA GLU A 94 3.87 -26.94 -3.43
C GLU A 94 3.35 -27.70 -2.20
N ARG A 95 4.12 -28.65 -1.65
CA ARG A 95 3.72 -29.36 -0.44
C ARG A 95 3.66 -28.45 0.79
N MET A 96 4.59 -27.49 0.92
CA MET A 96 4.59 -26.53 2.03
C MET A 96 3.36 -25.61 2.00
N ILE A 97 2.91 -25.22 0.80
CA ILE A 97 1.66 -24.48 0.59
C ILE A 97 0.48 -25.36 0.96
N ASP A 98 0.41 -26.59 0.43
CA ASP A 98 -0.73 -27.49 0.62
C ASP A 98 -1.04 -27.75 2.11
N VAL A 99 -0.02 -27.82 2.98
CA VAL A 99 -0.20 -28.09 4.42
C VAL A 99 -0.56 -26.85 5.26
N ALA A 100 -0.46 -25.66 4.66
CA ALA A 100 -0.69 -24.37 5.31
C ALA A 100 -1.80 -23.54 4.65
N LEU A 101 -2.44 -24.08 3.60
CA LEU A 101 -3.37 -23.38 2.73
C LEU A 101 -4.54 -22.79 3.52
N ILE A 102 -5.20 -23.59 4.36
CA ILE A 102 -6.37 -23.13 5.11
C ILE A 102 -5.97 -21.99 6.05
N THR A 103 -4.84 -22.12 6.74
CA THR A 103 -4.34 -21.11 7.67
C THR A 103 -4.03 -19.80 6.95
N HIS A 104 -3.30 -19.89 5.82
CA HIS A 104 -2.94 -18.75 4.99
C HIS A 104 -4.17 -18.02 4.46
N GLU A 105 -5.06 -18.74 3.77
CA GLU A 105 -6.26 -18.18 3.15
C GLU A 105 -7.18 -17.55 4.20
N THR A 106 -7.37 -18.25 5.34
CA THR A 106 -8.18 -17.71 6.45
C THR A 106 -7.64 -16.37 6.93
N TYR A 107 -6.35 -16.35 7.25
CA TYR A 107 -5.69 -15.16 7.77
C TYR A 107 -5.75 -14.00 6.77
N ALA A 108 -5.33 -14.25 5.54
CA ALA A 108 -5.24 -13.25 4.50
C ALA A 108 -6.61 -12.68 4.11
N THR A 109 -7.62 -13.53 3.96
CA THR A 109 -8.99 -13.08 3.62
C THR A 109 -9.59 -12.23 4.73
N VAL A 110 -9.61 -12.72 5.97
CA VAL A 110 -10.32 -12.02 7.06
C VAL A 110 -9.62 -10.70 7.40
N THR A 111 -8.29 -10.72 7.45
CA THR A 111 -7.49 -9.51 7.69
C THR A 111 -7.61 -8.55 6.52
N GLY A 112 -7.62 -9.04 5.28
CA GLY A 112 -7.80 -8.24 4.06
C GLY A 112 -9.16 -7.54 3.99
N ILE A 113 -10.24 -8.24 4.35
CA ILE A 113 -11.57 -7.65 4.46
C ILE A 113 -11.57 -6.54 5.50
N SER A 114 -11.11 -6.84 6.72
CA SER A 114 -11.05 -5.86 7.81
C SER A 114 -10.22 -4.63 7.43
N ALA A 115 -9.07 -4.80 6.76
CA ALA A 115 -8.25 -3.69 6.29
C ALA A 115 -8.96 -2.87 5.20
N ALA A 116 -9.63 -3.51 4.24
CA ALA A 116 -10.27 -2.86 3.10
C ALA A 116 -11.55 -2.09 3.47
N THR A 117 -12.26 -2.52 4.51
CA THR A 117 -13.53 -1.93 4.99
C THR A 117 -13.34 -1.01 6.21
N GLY A 118 -12.13 -0.89 6.72
CA GLY A 118 -11.83 -0.03 7.86
C GLY A 118 -12.30 -0.60 9.20
N ALA A 119 -11.90 -1.85 9.46
CA ALA A 119 -12.21 -2.63 10.64
C ALA A 119 -13.70 -2.95 10.80
N VAL A 120 -14.35 -3.38 9.72
CA VAL A 120 -15.72 -3.92 9.76
C VAL A 120 -15.77 -5.22 8.96
N PHE A 121 -16.38 -6.28 9.49
CA PHE A 121 -16.58 -7.50 8.70
C PHE A 121 -17.82 -7.34 7.81
N ASP A 122 -17.62 -6.74 6.64
CA ASP A 122 -18.67 -6.56 5.63
C ASP A 122 -18.72 -7.78 4.69
N GLU A 123 -19.80 -8.55 4.73
CA GLU A 123 -19.99 -9.70 3.83
C GLU A 123 -20.28 -9.28 2.38
N GLU A 124 -20.73 -8.04 2.14
CA GLU A 124 -21.13 -7.56 0.82
C GLU A 124 -19.92 -7.42 -0.12
N ILE A 125 -18.73 -7.12 0.43
CA ILE A 125 -17.47 -7.11 -0.33
C ILE A 125 -17.16 -8.47 -0.97
N LEU A 126 -17.75 -9.55 -0.43
CA LEU A 126 -17.62 -10.92 -0.91
C LEU A 126 -18.82 -11.37 -1.74
N ARG A 127 -19.73 -10.47 -2.18
CA ARG A 127 -20.93 -10.85 -2.96
C ARG A 127 -20.60 -11.67 -4.21
N ASN A 128 -19.48 -11.35 -4.86
CA ASN A 128 -19.02 -12.08 -6.05
C ASN A 128 -18.26 -13.38 -5.72
N TYR A 129 -18.07 -13.68 -4.42
CA TYR A 129 -17.30 -14.80 -3.89
C TYR A 129 -18.10 -15.57 -2.81
N PRO A 130 -19.23 -16.21 -3.14
CA PRO A 130 -20.15 -16.81 -2.17
C PRO A 130 -19.52 -17.92 -1.29
N SER A 131 -18.48 -18.61 -1.79
CA SER A 131 -17.72 -19.57 -0.98
C SER A 131 -16.96 -18.90 0.17
N TYR A 132 -16.43 -17.69 -0.07
CA TYR A 132 -15.73 -16.91 0.94
C TYR A 132 -16.71 -16.28 1.95
N GLN A 133 -17.97 -16.02 1.58
CA GLN A 133 -18.99 -15.58 2.54
C GLN A 133 -19.30 -16.64 3.60
N ALA A 134 -19.52 -17.89 3.17
CA ALA A 134 -19.74 -19.01 4.09
C ALA A 134 -18.52 -19.21 5.02
N PHE A 135 -17.33 -19.01 4.47
CA PHE A 135 -16.08 -19.03 5.21
C PHE A 135 -16.01 -17.91 6.26
N LEU A 136 -16.26 -16.64 5.88
CA LEU A 136 -16.29 -15.51 6.81
C LEU A 136 -17.30 -15.73 7.94
N ARG A 137 -18.51 -16.22 7.65
CA ARG A 137 -19.51 -16.56 8.69
C ARG A 137 -19.00 -17.58 9.69
N SER A 138 -18.24 -18.59 9.24
CA SER A 138 -17.64 -19.57 10.14
C SER A 138 -16.62 -18.93 11.10
N PHE A 139 -15.85 -17.94 10.63
CA PHE A 139 -14.97 -17.14 11.46
C PHE A 139 -15.75 -16.28 12.47
N LEU A 140 -16.82 -15.60 12.03
CA LEU A 140 -17.64 -14.74 12.89
C LEU A 140 -18.37 -15.52 14.01
N ASN A 141 -18.60 -16.82 13.84
CA ASN A 141 -19.12 -17.68 14.91
C ASN A 141 -18.10 -17.90 16.04
N VAL A 142 -16.80 -17.81 15.74
CA VAL A 142 -15.72 -18.09 16.68
C VAL A 142 -15.15 -16.80 17.29
N PHE A 143 -15.06 -15.72 16.52
CA PHE A 143 -14.47 -14.46 16.98
C PHE A 143 -15.52 -13.37 17.25
N PRO A 144 -15.31 -12.49 18.24
CA PRO A 144 -16.19 -11.35 18.47
C PRO A 144 -16.11 -10.37 17.30
N HIS A 145 -17.25 -10.03 16.69
CA HIS A 145 -17.26 -9.26 15.45
C HIS A 145 -18.12 -7.99 15.49
N GLY A 146 -18.92 -7.80 16.53
CA GLY A 146 -19.80 -6.64 16.68
C GLY A 146 -19.04 -5.38 17.12
N SER A 147 -18.45 -5.41 18.32
CA SER A 147 -17.82 -4.23 18.95
C SER A 147 -16.30 -4.16 18.82
N GLN A 148 -15.62 -5.29 18.57
CA GLN A 148 -14.15 -5.38 18.64
C GLN A 148 -13.48 -6.05 17.42
N PRO A 149 -13.75 -5.58 16.19
CA PRO A 149 -13.22 -6.18 14.96
C PRO A 149 -11.68 -6.16 14.87
N VAL A 150 -11.02 -5.10 15.38
CA VAL A 150 -9.54 -5.02 15.34
C VAL A 150 -8.93 -6.07 16.26
N LEU A 151 -9.46 -6.20 17.48
CA LEU A 151 -9.01 -7.21 18.45
C LEU A 151 -9.14 -8.63 17.89
N SER A 152 -10.23 -8.93 17.19
CA SER A 152 -10.45 -10.23 16.55
C SER A 152 -9.45 -10.53 15.45
N VAL A 153 -9.07 -9.54 14.65
CA VAL A 153 -8.01 -9.70 13.64
C VAL A 153 -6.65 -9.92 14.30
N MET A 154 -6.34 -9.23 15.40
CA MET A 154 -5.09 -9.44 16.15
C MET A 154 -5.04 -10.84 16.79
N ALA A 155 -6.15 -11.31 17.34
CA ALA A 155 -6.27 -12.67 17.87
C ALA A 155 -6.11 -13.71 16.75
N LEU A 156 -6.74 -13.49 15.58
CA LEU A 156 -6.57 -14.35 14.40
C LEU A 156 -5.12 -14.37 13.92
N THR A 157 -4.46 -13.21 13.85
CA THR A 157 -3.05 -13.08 13.48
C THR A 157 -2.19 -13.93 14.42
N SER A 158 -2.43 -13.84 15.73
CA SER A 158 -1.70 -14.60 16.73
C SER A 158 -1.95 -16.10 16.60
N CYS A 159 -3.20 -16.51 16.36
CA CYS A 159 -3.58 -17.91 16.09
C CYS A 159 -2.87 -18.49 14.86
N ALA A 160 -2.92 -17.77 13.72
CA ALA A 160 -2.28 -18.17 12.48
C ALA A 160 -0.76 -18.25 12.62
N ARG A 161 -0.15 -17.25 13.27
CA ARG A 161 1.29 -17.25 13.56
C ARG A 161 1.69 -18.46 14.41
N VAL A 162 0.98 -18.75 15.52
CA VAL A 162 1.26 -19.94 16.34
C VAL A 162 1.17 -21.23 15.53
N ALA A 163 0.18 -21.36 14.65
CA ALA A 163 0.00 -22.55 13.82
C ALA A 163 1.15 -22.76 12.80
N ILE A 164 1.67 -21.67 12.23
CA ILE A 164 2.74 -21.68 11.21
C ILE A 164 4.14 -21.59 11.84
N GLN A 165 4.23 -21.27 13.13
CA GLN A 165 5.46 -21.37 13.93
C GLN A 165 5.81 -22.85 14.20
N THR A 166 6.23 -23.57 13.17
CA THR A 166 6.56 -25.00 13.19
C THR A 166 8.04 -25.22 13.52
N PRO A 167 8.43 -26.42 14.00
CA PRO A 167 9.83 -26.74 14.23
C PRO A 167 10.61 -27.05 12.93
N ILE A 168 10.15 -26.58 11.75
CA ILE A 168 10.72 -26.93 10.44
C ILE A 168 12.19 -26.56 10.29
N TYR A 169 12.69 -25.58 11.04
CA TYR A 169 14.11 -25.24 11.04
C TYR A 169 14.98 -26.39 11.55
N GLU A 170 14.52 -27.20 12.51
CA GLU A 170 15.28 -28.34 13.05
C GLU A 170 15.71 -29.34 11.95
N PRO A 171 14.80 -29.93 11.16
CA PRO A 171 15.18 -30.85 10.08
C PRO A 171 15.93 -30.16 8.93
N LEU A 172 15.61 -28.90 8.60
CA LEU A 172 16.30 -28.15 7.54
C LEU A 172 17.77 -27.85 7.91
N LEU A 173 18.05 -27.59 9.19
CA LEU A 173 19.40 -27.37 9.70
C LEU A 173 20.17 -28.70 9.86
N ALA A 174 19.49 -29.81 10.17
CA ALA A 174 20.14 -31.10 10.44
C ALA A 174 20.79 -31.77 9.21
N GLY A 175 20.19 -31.67 8.02
CA GLY A 175 20.69 -32.29 6.78
C GLY A 175 21.12 -31.27 5.72
N PRO A 176 21.94 -31.60 4.72
CA PRO A 176 22.37 -30.65 3.69
C PRO A 176 21.19 -30.17 2.82
N CYS A 177 21.30 -29.00 2.18
CA CYS A 177 20.19 -28.39 1.43
C CYS A 177 19.63 -29.32 0.34
N GLU A 178 20.45 -30.15 -0.30
CA GLU A 178 20.01 -31.11 -1.33
C GLU A 178 18.93 -32.10 -0.84
N THR A 179 18.86 -32.32 0.47
CA THR A 179 17.93 -33.27 1.11
C THR A 179 16.62 -32.63 1.55
N TRP A 180 16.49 -31.30 1.50
CA TRP A 180 15.25 -30.61 1.89
C TRP A 180 14.02 -31.09 1.12
N PRO A 181 14.08 -31.37 -0.21
CA PRO A 181 12.94 -31.90 -0.94
C PRO A 181 12.43 -33.26 -0.46
N ASP A 182 13.17 -33.95 0.41
CA ASP A 182 12.78 -35.25 0.96
C ASP A 182 12.19 -35.14 2.38
N ILE A 183 12.15 -33.92 2.96
CA ILE A 183 11.52 -33.67 4.26
C ILE A 183 10.00 -33.89 4.17
N ASP A 184 9.50 -34.67 5.13
CA ASP A 184 8.07 -34.86 5.35
C ASP A 184 7.47 -33.64 6.07
N VAL A 185 7.04 -32.64 5.28
CA VAL A 185 6.47 -31.39 5.79
C VAL A 185 5.15 -31.59 6.55
N ASP A 186 4.41 -32.66 6.23
CA ASP A 186 3.19 -33.04 6.94
C ASP A 186 3.50 -33.49 8.37
N ALA A 187 4.56 -34.29 8.54
CA ALA A 187 4.96 -34.81 9.85
C ALA A 187 5.59 -33.75 10.76
N VAL A 188 6.26 -32.74 10.19
CA VAL A 188 7.03 -31.76 10.96
C VAL A 188 6.15 -30.68 11.59
N GLY A 189 5.12 -30.20 10.88
CA GLY A 189 4.41 -28.99 11.29
C GLY A 189 2.90 -29.03 11.17
N ALA A 190 2.36 -29.62 10.10
CA ALA A 190 0.94 -29.60 9.76
C ALA A 190 0.19 -28.30 10.17
N PRO A 191 0.58 -27.11 9.67
CA PRO A 191 0.00 -25.84 10.09
C PRO A 191 -1.53 -25.81 10.10
N ASP A 192 -2.19 -26.33 9.07
CA ASP A 192 -3.64 -26.37 9.00
C ASP A 192 -4.30 -27.22 10.08
N ARG A 193 -3.65 -28.31 10.51
CA ARG A 193 -4.15 -29.13 11.63
C ARG A 193 -4.02 -28.38 12.95
N ARG A 194 -2.91 -27.68 13.14
CA ARG A 194 -2.68 -26.82 14.33
C ARG A 194 -3.69 -25.69 14.36
N PHE A 195 -3.91 -25.02 13.24
CA PHE A 195 -4.85 -23.93 13.10
C PHE A 195 -6.29 -24.37 13.37
N ALA A 196 -6.76 -25.44 12.72
CA ALA A 196 -8.10 -25.99 12.94
C ALA A 196 -8.37 -26.33 14.42
N ARG A 197 -7.34 -26.76 15.15
CA ARG A 197 -7.43 -27.03 16.59
C ARG A 197 -7.57 -25.76 17.44
N LEU A 198 -6.86 -24.70 17.08
CA LEU A 198 -6.87 -23.43 17.82
C LEU A 198 -8.13 -22.61 17.54
N MET A 199 -8.73 -22.76 16.35
CA MET A 199 -9.91 -22.04 15.87
C MET A 199 -11.22 -22.54 16.51
N THR A 200 -11.26 -22.56 17.85
CA THR A 200 -12.46 -22.92 18.62
C THR A 200 -12.82 -21.81 19.60
N ARG A 201 -14.12 -21.63 19.85
CA ARG A 201 -14.64 -20.55 20.72
C ARG A 201 -13.94 -20.51 22.09
N PRO A 202 -13.77 -21.62 22.83
CA PRO A 202 -13.15 -21.57 24.15
C PRO A 202 -11.69 -21.10 24.15
N PHE A 203 -10.94 -21.42 23.09
CA PHE A 203 -9.54 -21.02 22.97
C PHE A 203 -9.38 -19.57 22.53
N VAL A 204 -10.25 -19.14 21.60
CA VAL A 204 -10.30 -17.74 21.18
C VAL A 204 -10.74 -16.83 22.33
N ASP A 205 -11.74 -17.23 23.12
CA ASP A 205 -12.17 -16.47 24.30
C ASP A 205 -11.04 -16.31 25.33
N ARG A 206 -10.21 -17.34 25.54
CA ARG A 206 -9.02 -17.27 26.41
C ARG A 206 -7.97 -16.29 25.87
N ALA A 207 -7.63 -16.39 24.59
CA ALA A 207 -6.65 -15.50 23.96
C ALA A 207 -7.10 -14.04 24.05
N ILE A 208 -8.38 -13.76 23.78
CA ILE A 208 -8.96 -12.42 23.88
C ILE A 208 -8.96 -11.92 25.34
N ALA A 209 -9.24 -12.78 26.31
CA ALA A 209 -9.14 -12.41 27.72
C ALA A 209 -7.71 -12.02 28.12
N ALA A 210 -6.68 -12.72 27.61
CA ALA A 210 -5.29 -12.35 27.83
C ALA A 210 -4.93 -11.00 27.18
N MET A 211 -5.42 -10.73 25.96
CA MET A 211 -5.28 -9.41 25.33
C MET A 211 -5.92 -8.31 26.18
N HIS A 212 -7.13 -8.54 26.70
CA HIS A 212 -7.80 -7.60 27.58
C HIS A 212 -7.02 -7.32 28.86
N ALA A 213 -6.36 -8.34 29.44
CA ALA A 213 -5.51 -8.16 30.60
C ALA A 213 -4.31 -7.25 30.28
N ALA A 214 -3.61 -7.52 29.16
CA ALA A 214 -2.50 -6.69 28.69
C ALA A 214 -2.91 -5.23 28.41
N LEU A 215 -4.08 -5.03 27.78
CA LEU A 215 -4.61 -3.69 27.50
C LEU A 215 -4.98 -2.91 28.77
N ARG A 216 -5.48 -3.58 29.81
CA ARG A 216 -5.76 -2.96 31.12
C ARG A 216 -4.48 -2.53 31.83
N GLU A 217 -3.43 -3.34 31.75
CA GLU A 217 -2.12 -3.02 32.32
C GLU A 217 -1.47 -1.81 31.63
N ALA A 218 -1.67 -1.66 30.32
CA ALA A 218 -1.20 -0.51 29.55
C ALA A 218 -1.90 0.83 29.90
N GLY A 219 -2.98 0.81 30.69
CA GLY A 219 -3.70 1.99 31.14
C GLY A 219 -4.57 2.66 30.06
N GLU A 220 -5.17 3.80 30.38
CA GLU A 220 -5.97 4.57 29.41
C GLU A 220 -5.06 5.23 28.34
N PRO A 221 -5.50 5.30 27.07
CA PRO A 221 -6.84 4.95 26.57
C PRO A 221 -7.03 3.45 26.25
N TYR A 222 -5.99 2.61 26.33
CA TYR A 222 -6.03 1.21 25.88
C TYR A 222 -6.95 0.34 26.74
N ALA A 223 -7.03 0.60 28.04
CA ALA A 223 -7.92 -0.10 28.96
C ALA A 223 -9.40 0.00 28.53
N SER A 224 -9.78 1.06 27.82
CA SER A 224 -11.14 1.22 27.29
C SER A 224 -11.48 0.22 26.18
N VAL A 225 -10.50 -0.26 25.40
CA VAL A 225 -10.68 -1.32 24.38
C VAL A 225 -11.12 -2.62 25.02
N ALA A 226 -10.70 -2.90 26.26
CA ALA A 226 -11.07 -4.10 26.99
C ALA A 226 -12.48 -4.06 27.64
N ARG A 227 -13.26 -3.01 27.35
CA ARG A 227 -14.62 -2.86 27.87
C ARG A 227 -15.64 -3.48 26.89
N PRO A 228 -16.64 -4.25 27.38
CA PRO A 228 -17.62 -4.91 26.50
C PRO A 228 -18.49 -3.95 25.68
N ASP A 229 -18.63 -2.70 26.13
CA ASP A 229 -19.51 -1.67 25.58
C ASP A 229 -18.80 -0.67 24.66
N ILE A 230 -17.51 -0.88 24.34
CA ILE A 230 -16.81 -0.01 23.39
C ILE A 230 -17.45 -0.12 21.99
N ASP A 231 -17.68 1.03 21.35
CA ASP A 231 -18.11 1.04 19.95
C ASP A 231 -16.90 0.88 19.01
N ALA A 232 -17.12 0.23 17.86
CA ALA A 232 -16.06 -0.07 16.90
C ALA A 232 -15.32 1.17 16.37
N ALA A 233 -15.99 2.33 16.29
CA ALA A 233 -15.35 3.56 15.81
C ALA A 233 -14.38 4.14 16.85
N THR A 234 -14.73 4.08 18.13
CA THR A 234 -13.84 4.44 19.24
C THR A 234 -12.67 3.45 19.34
N GLU A 235 -12.93 2.14 19.27
CA GLU A 235 -11.89 1.10 19.25
C GLU A 235 -10.85 1.38 18.15
N ARG A 236 -11.33 1.61 16.92
CA ARG A 236 -10.49 1.91 15.76
C ARG A 236 -9.64 3.15 15.97
N ARG A 237 -10.20 4.21 16.55
CA ARG A 237 -9.46 5.46 16.80
C ARG A 237 -8.32 5.26 17.80
N ILE A 238 -8.55 4.45 18.84
CA ILE A 238 -7.52 4.10 19.81
C ILE A 238 -6.41 3.33 19.11
N TRP A 239 -6.75 2.32 18.30
CA TRP A 239 -5.75 1.54 17.56
C TRP A 239 -4.97 2.35 16.52
N GLN A 240 -5.60 3.31 15.84
CA GLN A 240 -4.93 4.19 14.87
C GLN A 240 -3.86 5.10 15.49
N THR A 241 -3.93 5.31 16.80
CA THR A 241 -3.00 6.15 17.55
C THR A 241 -2.18 5.35 18.57
N ALA A 242 -2.34 4.02 18.57
CA ALA A 242 -1.68 3.15 19.52
C ALA A 242 -0.18 3.05 19.25
N LYS A 243 0.60 3.02 20.33
CA LYS A 243 2.03 2.72 20.23
C LYS A 243 2.21 1.27 19.78
N THR A 244 3.14 1.05 18.86
CA THR A 244 3.52 -0.28 18.34
C THR A 244 3.87 -1.27 19.47
N SER A 245 4.50 -0.79 20.55
CA SER A 245 4.80 -1.61 21.73
C SER A 245 3.56 -2.17 22.42
N VAL A 246 2.46 -1.41 22.49
CA VAL A 246 1.20 -1.86 23.12
C VAL A 246 0.50 -2.88 22.24
N MET A 247 0.49 -2.66 20.92
CA MET A 247 -0.03 -3.63 19.95
C MET A 247 0.74 -4.96 20.01
N ALA A 248 2.07 -4.88 20.12
CA ALA A 248 2.94 -6.04 20.25
C ALA A 248 2.64 -6.82 21.55
N THR A 249 2.57 -6.16 22.70
CA THR A 249 2.24 -6.81 23.99
C THR A 249 0.87 -7.50 23.95
N ALA A 250 -0.16 -6.85 23.39
CA ALA A 250 -1.48 -7.46 23.27
C ALA A 250 -1.44 -8.70 22.34
N SER A 251 -0.78 -8.61 21.18
CA SER A 251 -0.64 -9.76 20.27
C SER A 251 0.17 -10.91 20.90
N GLU A 252 1.24 -10.60 21.63
CA GLU A 252 2.06 -11.60 22.32
C GLU A 252 1.25 -12.32 23.41
N ALA A 253 0.41 -11.61 24.16
CA ALA A 253 -0.48 -12.22 25.15
C ALA A 253 -1.43 -13.26 24.52
N ALA A 254 -2.05 -12.94 23.37
CA ALA A 254 -2.87 -13.91 22.63
C ALA A 254 -2.03 -15.08 22.10
N PHE A 255 -0.83 -14.81 21.58
CA PHE A 255 0.06 -15.84 21.06
C PHE A 255 0.44 -16.84 22.13
N VAL A 256 0.80 -16.39 23.35
CA VAL A 256 1.16 -17.26 24.47
C VAL A 256 0.02 -18.22 24.81
N GLU A 257 -1.22 -17.73 24.90
CA GLU A 257 -2.39 -18.59 25.17
C GLU A 257 -2.57 -19.69 24.11
N PHE A 258 -2.46 -19.34 22.83
CA PHE A 258 -2.53 -20.33 21.75
C PHE A 258 -1.35 -21.30 21.74
N ALA A 259 -0.14 -20.81 22.03
CA ALA A 259 1.07 -21.62 22.10
C ALA A 259 0.97 -22.66 23.23
N GLU A 260 0.46 -22.28 24.40
CA GLU A 260 0.22 -23.21 25.52
C GLU A 260 -0.72 -24.35 25.14
N ILE A 261 -1.78 -24.07 24.37
CA ILE A 261 -2.74 -25.10 23.93
C ILE A 261 -2.03 -26.15 23.07
N LEU A 262 -1.14 -25.73 22.17
CA LEU A 262 -0.38 -26.66 21.35
C LEU A 262 0.67 -27.43 22.16
N THR A 263 1.34 -26.74 23.09
CA THR A 263 2.39 -27.29 23.95
C THR A 263 1.91 -28.49 24.76
N ARG A 264 0.68 -28.43 25.29
CA ARG A 264 0.09 -29.52 26.09
C ARG A 264 0.03 -30.85 25.35
N ASP A 265 0.05 -30.83 24.02
CA ASP A 265 -0.05 -32.05 23.21
C ASP A 265 1.28 -32.43 22.56
N THR A 266 2.12 -31.46 22.22
CA THR A 266 3.40 -31.70 21.52
C THR A 266 4.61 -31.74 22.45
N GLY A 267 4.48 -31.23 23.68
CA GLY A 267 5.58 -31.07 24.64
C GLY A 267 6.58 -29.96 24.29
N LYS A 268 6.38 -29.22 23.19
CA LYS A 268 7.22 -28.09 22.77
C LYS A 268 6.33 -26.87 22.47
N ALA A 269 6.62 -25.76 23.13
CA ALA A 269 5.94 -24.49 22.91
C ALA A 269 6.60 -23.70 21.77
N PRO A 270 5.86 -23.26 20.75
CA PRO A 270 6.39 -22.27 19.82
C PRO A 270 6.54 -20.93 20.55
N GLY A 271 7.68 -20.25 20.36
CA GLY A 271 7.93 -18.90 20.83
C GLY A 271 7.54 -17.82 19.82
N PHE A 272 7.17 -16.64 20.31
CA PHE A 272 6.69 -15.51 19.50
C PHE A 272 7.73 -14.97 18.51
N GLY A 273 9.02 -15.13 18.85
CA GLY A 273 10.17 -14.68 18.07
C GLY A 273 11.02 -15.80 17.49
N ASP A 274 10.58 -17.06 17.58
CA ASP A 274 11.37 -18.23 17.20
C ASP A 274 11.80 -18.21 15.72
N GLN A 275 11.07 -17.50 14.86
CA GLN A 275 11.42 -17.35 13.44
C GLN A 275 12.75 -16.64 13.25
N LYS A 276 13.17 -15.80 14.22
CA LYS A 276 14.47 -15.13 14.22
C LYS A 276 15.58 -16.08 14.68
N ILE A 277 15.24 -17.13 15.43
CA ILE A 277 16.20 -18.11 15.97
C ILE A 277 16.51 -19.14 14.88
N GLY A 278 17.67 -19.01 14.25
CA GLY A 278 18.17 -19.99 13.27
C GLY A 278 17.94 -19.61 11.80
N ILE A 279 17.17 -18.56 11.49
CA ILE A 279 16.98 -18.10 10.10
C ILE A 279 18.28 -17.67 9.44
N GLY A 280 19.18 -16.97 10.15
CA GLY A 280 20.49 -16.58 9.61
C GLY A 280 21.36 -17.79 9.24
N ALA A 281 21.27 -18.88 10.01
CA ALA A 281 21.97 -20.13 9.70
C ALA A 281 21.38 -20.81 8.46
N LEU A 282 20.06 -20.78 8.29
CA LEU A 282 19.39 -21.28 7.09
C LEU A 282 19.74 -20.46 5.85
N ILE A 283 19.74 -19.13 5.95
CA ILE A 283 20.15 -18.23 4.86
C ILE A 283 21.58 -18.55 4.42
N THR A 284 22.52 -18.60 5.37
CA THR A 284 23.93 -18.93 5.08
C THR A 284 24.05 -20.28 4.36
N LYS A 285 23.24 -21.27 4.79
CA LYS A 285 23.23 -22.61 4.20
C LYS A 285 22.68 -22.62 2.77
N VAL A 286 21.62 -21.86 2.51
CA VAL A 286 21.01 -21.68 1.19
C VAL A 286 21.95 -20.94 0.25
N GLU A 287 22.58 -19.87 0.71
CA GLU A 287 23.57 -19.11 -0.07
C GLU A 287 24.80 -19.97 -0.41
N ALA A 288 25.31 -20.74 0.56
CA ALA A 288 26.42 -21.67 0.31
C ALA A 288 26.05 -22.77 -0.71
N PHE A 289 24.79 -23.23 -0.72
CA PHE A 289 24.31 -24.24 -1.66
C PHE A 289 24.04 -23.67 -3.07
N ALA A 290 23.43 -22.48 -3.15
CA ALA A 290 23.04 -21.87 -4.41
C ALA A 290 24.20 -21.12 -5.10
N GLY A 291 25.17 -20.63 -4.33
CA GLY A 291 26.22 -19.74 -4.80
C GLY A 291 25.65 -18.56 -5.60
N ASP A 292 26.31 -18.23 -6.71
CA ASP A 292 25.93 -17.10 -7.58
C ASP A 292 24.62 -17.32 -8.36
N ARG A 293 23.97 -18.49 -8.25
CA ARG A 293 22.70 -18.77 -8.94
C ARG A 293 21.50 -18.12 -8.26
N LEU A 294 21.65 -17.72 -7.01
CA LEU A 294 20.60 -17.07 -6.25
C LEU A 294 20.47 -15.62 -6.74
N LYS A 295 19.36 -15.31 -7.42
CA LYS A 295 19.06 -13.94 -7.84
C LYS A 295 18.55 -13.06 -6.69
N THR A 296 18.01 -13.69 -5.65
CA THR A 296 17.40 -13.03 -4.48
C THR A 296 18.41 -12.97 -3.35
N GLN A 297 18.81 -11.77 -2.89
CA GLN A 297 19.68 -11.65 -1.72
C GLN A 297 18.83 -11.65 -0.44
N PHE A 298 19.14 -12.54 0.50
CA PHE A 298 18.47 -12.56 1.80
C PHE A 298 19.23 -11.68 2.78
N ARG A 299 18.70 -10.50 3.09
CA ARG A 299 19.26 -9.65 4.13
C ARG A 299 18.62 -9.99 5.48
N THR A 300 19.43 -10.40 6.45
CA THR A 300 19.00 -10.45 7.86
C THR A 300 19.36 -9.11 8.50
N PRO A 301 18.38 -8.34 9.02
CA PRO A 301 18.69 -7.07 9.67
C PRO A 301 19.51 -7.28 10.94
N ALA A 302 20.56 -6.48 11.13
CA ALA A 302 21.47 -6.60 12.26
C ALA A 302 20.92 -5.98 13.57
N SER A 303 19.86 -5.18 13.48
CA SER A 303 19.19 -4.52 14.60
C SER A 303 17.75 -4.17 14.26
N GLU A 304 16.93 -3.81 15.26
CA GLU A 304 15.58 -3.29 15.04
C GLU A 304 15.57 -2.02 14.19
N ALA A 305 16.58 -1.15 14.35
CA ALA A 305 16.76 0.02 13.51
C ALA A 305 17.11 -0.34 12.05
N ASP A 306 17.83 -1.45 11.84
CA ASP A 306 18.16 -1.97 10.50
C ASP A 306 16.93 -2.64 9.84
N ASP A 307 16.10 -3.31 10.64
CA ASP A 307 14.84 -3.95 10.22
C ASP A 307 13.81 -2.88 9.81
N GLU A 308 13.65 -1.85 10.64
CA GLU A 308 12.83 -0.69 10.34
C GLU A 308 13.33 0.03 9.07
N HIS A 309 14.64 0.25 8.96
CA HIS A 309 15.22 0.84 7.75
C HIS A 309 14.95 0.00 6.51
N SER A 310 15.04 -1.33 6.60
CA SER A 310 14.76 -2.26 5.51
C SER A 310 13.27 -2.26 5.11
N LEU A 311 12.34 -2.36 6.06
CA LEU A 311 10.90 -2.26 5.80
C LEU A 311 10.53 -0.93 5.13
N LEU A 312 11.20 0.15 5.54
CA LEU A 312 11.00 1.47 4.95
C LEU A 312 11.66 1.61 3.58
N MET A 313 12.68 0.81 3.23
CA MET A 313 13.21 0.79 1.85
C MET A 313 12.15 0.31 0.86
N ASP A 314 11.26 -0.60 1.26
CA ASP A 314 10.17 -1.04 0.40
C ASP A 314 9.18 0.12 0.16
N PHE A 315 8.79 0.85 1.21
CA PHE A 315 7.95 2.06 1.08
C PHE A 315 8.62 3.22 0.34
N ARG A 316 9.96 3.26 0.29
CA ARG A 316 10.71 4.23 -0.53
C ARG A 316 10.62 3.94 -2.03
N GLN A 317 10.33 2.69 -2.39
CA GLN A 317 10.13 2.27 -3.78
C GLN A 317 8.69 2.42 -4.24
N GLU A 318 7.73 2.64 -3.34
CA GLU A 318 6.38 3.02 -3.73
C GLU A 318 6.45 4.28 -4.62
N GLN A 319 5.68 4.27 -5.71
CA GLN A 319 5.60 5.37 -6.64
C GLN A 319 4.16 5.84 -6.79
N LEU A 320 4.01 7.08 -7.25
CA LEU A 320 2.71 7.62 -7.62
C LEU A 320 2.17 6.87 -8.84
N ILE A 321 1.04 6.19 -8.68
CA ILE A 321 0.37 5.50 -9.79
C ILE A 321 -0.49 6.50 -10.54
N LEU A 322 -0.13 6.76 -11.80
CA LEU A 322 -0.92 7.54 -12.73
C LEU A 322 -2.20 6.77 -13.12
N MET A 323 -3.26 7.50 -13.50
CA MET A 323 -4.50 6.88 -13.98
C MET A 323 -4.28 6.11 -15.30
N GLU A 324 -4.95 4.96 -15.46
CA GLU A 324 -4.77 4.06 -16.62
C GLU A 324 -5.27 4.66 -17.95
N ASN A 325 -6.29 5.52 -17.88
CA ASN A 325 -6.91 6.13 -19.04
C ASN A 325 -6.42 7.58 -19.15
N PRO A 326 -5.56 7.91 -20.13
CA PRO A 326 -5.13 9.27 -20.35
C PRO A 326 -6.32 10.18 -20.63
N LEU A 327 -6.28 11.39 -20.10
CA LEU A 327 -7.35 12.37 -20.22
C LEU A 327 -7.28 13.08 -21.58
N PRO A 328 -8.40 13.23 -22.31
CA PRO A 328 -8.42 14.03 -23.52
C PRO A 328 -7.91 15.44 -23.24
N ALA A 329 -6.92 15.89 -24.02
CA ALA A 329 -6.24 17.16 -23.79
C ALA A 329 -6.06 17.99 -25.06
N THR A 330 -6.19 19.30 -24.95
CA THR A 330 -5.77 20.26 -25.99
C THR A 330 -4.56 21.02 -25.48
N ILE A 331 -3.47 21.01 -26.26
CA ILE A 331 -2.20 21.58 -25.85
C ILE A 331 -1.84 22.70 -26.81
N ALA A 332 -1.72 23.91 -26.29
CA ALA A 332 -1.36 25.10 -27.06
C ALA A 332 -0.11 25.75 -26.47
N SER A 333 0.55 26.61 -27.25
CA SER A 333 1.74 27.35 -26.82
C SER A 333 1.57 28.82 -27.10
N LEU A 334 2.13 29.67 -26.24
CA LEU A 334 2.14 31.12 -26.45
C LEU A 334 2.89 31.50 -27.73
N ALA A 335 3.91 30.74 -28.12
CA ALA A 335 4.67 30.98 -29.35
C ALA A 335 3.80 31.01 -30.62
N THR A 336 2.63 30.37 -30.59
CA THR A 336 1.71 30.26 -31.72
C THR A 336 0.37 30.98 -31.51
N HIS A 337 0.19 31.66 -30.37
CA HIS A 337 -1.08 32.25 -29.96
C HIS A 337 -0.93 33.73 -29.57
N GLN A 338 -2.05 34.43 -29.37
CA GLN A 338 -2.03 35.85 -29.02
C GLN A 338 -1.55 36.05 -27.57
N PRO A 339 -0.88 37.19 -27.24
CA PRO A 339 -0.45 37.50 -25.88
C PRO A 339 -1.56 37.54 -24.82
N SER A 340 -2.82 37.71 -25.24
CA SER A 340 -4.01 37.70 -24.38
C SER A 340 -4.59 36.31 -24.14
N THR A 341 -4.18 35.27 -24.88
CA THR A 341 -4.69 33.90 -24.71
C THR A 341 -4.56 33.34 -23.28
N PRO A 342 -3.49 33.64 -22.51
CA PRO A 342 -3.42 33.29 -21.09
C PRO A 342 -4.62 33.75 -20.24
N ASP A 343 -5.31 34.85 -20.63
CA ASP A 343 -6.45 35.38 -19.88
C ASP A 343 -7.64 34.41 -19.87
N LEU A 344 -7.71 33.50 -20.85
CA LEU A 344 -8.72 32.44 -20.91
C LEU A 344 -8.54 31.39 -19.81
N PHE A 345 -7.34 31.30 -19.22
CA PHE A 345 -7.03 30.35 -18.15
C PHE A 345 -7.32 30.93 -16.75
N VAL A 346 -7.74 32.20 -16.68
CA VAL A 346 -8.19 32.82 -15.44
C VAL A 346 -9.60 32.34 -15.10
N LEU A 347 -9.70 31.66 -13.96
CA LEU A 347 -10.93 31.12 -13.41
C LEU A 347 -11.44 32.04 -12.30
N SER A 348 -12.77 32.13 -12.15
CA SER A 348 -13.40 32.88 -11.08
C SER A 348 -14.16 31.95 -10.15
N ALA A 349 -13.86 31.99 -8.86
CA ALA A 349 -14.59 31.27 -7.82
C ALA A 349 -14.64 32.10 -6.54
N ASP A 350 -15.80 32.18 -5.90
CA ASP A 350 -16.04 32.90 -4.65
C ASP A 350 -15.61 34.38 -4.71
N GLY A 351 -15.80 35.03 -5.87
CA GLY A 351 -15.39 36.42 -6.11
C GLY A 351 -13.89 36.63 -6.25
N GLN A 352 -13.08 35.57 -6.28
CA GLN A 352 -11.65 35.62 -6.51
C GLN A 352 -11.27 35.07 -7.88
N GLN A 353 -10.36 35.75 -8.56
CA GLN A 353 -9.75 35.28 -9.80
C GLN A 353 -8.47 34.51 -9.51
N TYR A 354 -8.30 33.38 -10.18
CA TYR A 354 -7.12 32.55 -10.03
C TYR A 354 -6.72 31.87 -11.33
N VAL A 355 -5.47 31.42 -11.39
CA VAL A 355 -4.95 30.59 -12.49
C VAL A 355 -4.18 29.41 -11.89
N GLN A 356 -4.26 28.24 -12.52
CA GLN A 356 -3.42 27.11 -12.15
C GLN A 356 -2.19 27.10 -13.04
N PHE A 357 -1.02 27.22 -12.42
CA PHE A 357 0.26 27.00 -13.07
C PHE A 357 0.76 25.63 -12.66
N ILE A 358 1.05 24.76 -13.63
CA ILE A 358 1.59 23.44 -13.35
C ILE A 358 2.95 23.27 -13.99
N ALA A 359 3.83 22.49 -13.33
CA ALA A 359 5.06 22.01 -13.95
C ALA A 359 5.29 20.54 -13.57
N MET A 360 5.59 19.72 -14.58
CA MET A 360 5.84 18.28 -14.43
C MET A 360 6.81 17.76 -15.50
N PRO A 361 7.42 16.57 -15.34
CA PRO A 361 8.23 15.97 -16.39
C PRO A 361 7.38 15.66 -17.62
N LEU A 362 7.95 15.85 -18.81
CA LEU A 362 7.23 15.58 -20.06
C LEU A 362 6.79 14.11 -20.18
N GLY A 363 7.63 13.18 -19.70
CA GLY A 363 7.30 11.75 -19.65
C GLY A 363 6.02 11.46 -18.86
N LYS A 364 5.83 12.15 -17.73
CA LYS A 364 4.60 12.07 -16.94
C LYS A 364 3.41 12.65 -17.68
N ALA A 365 3.56 13.82 -18.30
CA ALA A 365 2.49 14.45 -19.08
C ALA A 365 1.99 13.56 -20.24
N ARG A 366 2.90 12.83 -20.93
CA ARG A 366 2.54 11.86 -21.99
C ARG A 366 1.67 10.72 -21.51
N MET A 367 1.87 10.29 -20.27
CA MET A 367 1.07 9.20 -19.69
C MET A 367 -0.30 9.71 -19.21
N LEU A 368 -0.39 10.98 -18.80
CA LEU A 368 -1.61 11.58 -18.27
C LEU A 368 -2.56 12.08 -19.34
N TYR A 369 -2.07 12.43 -20.52
CA TYR A 369 -2.84 13.18 -21.51
C TYR A 369 -2.87 12.51 -22.88
N ASP A 370 -4.07 12.39 -23.44
CA ASP A 370 -4.33 11.97 -24.81
C ASP A 370 -4.55 13.24 -25.67
N PRO A 371 -3.55 13.68 -26.46
CA PRO A 371 -3.61 14.96 -27.14
C PRO A 371 -4.59 14.92 -28.33
N LEU A 372 -5.71 15.64 -28.19
CA LEU A 372 -6.63 15.97 -29.27
C LEU A 372 -6.02 16.96 -30.27
N ASP A 373 -5.13 17.83 -29.78
CA ASP A 373 -4.34 18.80 -30.55
C ASP A 373 -3.04 19.13 -29.80
N GLY A 374 -2.01 19.56 -30.53
CA GLY A 374 -0.71 19.97 -29.98
C GLY A 374 0.18 18.83 -29.50
N ALA A 375 0.01 17.62 -30.05
CA ALA A 375 0.81 16.44 -29.68
C ALA A 375 2.33 16.67 -29.80
N ASP A 376 2.77 17.51 -30.74
CA ASP A 376 4.18 17.87 -30.93
C ASP A 376 4.82 18.49 -29.70
N LEU A 377 4.04 19.21 -28.88
CA LEU A 377 4.51 19.80 -27.62
C LEU A 377 4.78 18.74 -26.55
N LEU A 378 4.08 17.60 -26.60
CA LEU A 378 4.38 16.45 -25.75
C LEU A 378 5.53 15.63 -26.31
N ASN A 379 5.85 15.71 -27.60
CA ASN A 379 6.86 14.87 -28.26
C ASN A 379 8.29 15.47 -28.27
N GLN A 380 8.53 16.55 -27.52
CA GLN A 380 9.87 17.15 -27.32
C GLN A 380 10.77 16.24 -26.45
N GLY A 381 12.01 16.63 -26.13
CA GLY A 381 12.99 15.72 -25.51
C GLY A 381 12.49 15.02 -24.24
N ILE A 382 12.96 13.80 -23.96
CA ILE A 382 12.52 12.99 -22.79
C ILE A 382 12.88 13.66 -21.45
N ASP A 383 13.92 14.50 -21.44
CA ASP A 383 14.42 15.24 -20.28
C ASP A 383 13.83 16.66 -20.14
N ASP A 384 12.78 16.99 -20.90
CA ASP A 384 12.14 18.31 -20.84
C ASP A 384 11.06 18.38 -19.74
N VAL A 385 10.94 19.55 -19.11
CA VAL A 385 9.85 19.90 -18.19
C VAL A 385 8.76 20.61 -18.99
N ILE A 386 7.51 20.19 -18.85
CA ILE A 386 6.37 20.98 -19.33
C ILE A 386 5.88 21.90 -18.22
N ALA A 387 5.88 23.20 -18.49
CA ALA A 387 5.26 24.22 -17.63
C ALA A 387 4.09 24.85 -18.37
N CYS A 388 2.92 24.89 -17.76
CA CYS A 388 1.73 25.40 -18.43
C CYS A 388 0.71 26.04 -17.50
N LEU A 389 -0.13 26.90 -18.07
CA LEU A 389 -1.41 27.22 -17.47
C LEU A 389 -2.38 26.08 -17.75
N ARG A 390 -3.12 25.66 -16.74
CA ARG A 390 -4.04 24.53 -16.84
C ARG A 390 -5.46 24.96 -16.53
N ARG A 391 -6.41 24.47 -17.32
CA ARG A 391 -7.83 24.50 -16.96
C ARG A 391 -8.51 23.22 -17.39
N ARG A 392 -9.63 22.90 -16.75
CA ARG A 392 -10.57 21.91 -17.25
C ARG A 392 -11.70 22.63 -17.95
N TRP A 393 -12.05 22.17 -19.13
CA TRP A 393 -13.08 22.78 -19.95
C TRP A 393 -14.10 21.72 -20.35
N ALA A 394 -15.38 22.02 -20.14
CA ALA A 394 -16.50 21.18 -20.55
C ALA A 394 -17.45 22.05 -21.40
N PRO A 395 -17.22 22.12 -22.73
CA PRO A 395 -18.14 22.81 -23.63
C PRO A 395 -19.56 22.20 -23.56
N PRO A 396 -20.62 22.97 -23.87
CA PRO A 396 -22.00 22.49 -23.84
C PRO A 396 -22.27 21.23 -24.69
N ASP A 397 -21.46 20.98 -25.73
CA ASP A 397 -21.67 19.91 -26.71
C ASP A 397 -20.42 19.02 -26.93
N MET A 398 -19.47 19.04 -25.99
CA MET A 398 -18.28 18.20 -26.09
C MET A 398 -17.96 17.53 -24.76
N GLU A 399 -17.30 16.38 -24.83
CA GLU A 399 -16.75 15.72 -23.66
C GLU A 399 -15.79 16.64 -22.89
N PRO A 400 -15.80 16.61 -21.55
CA PRO A 400 -14.86 17.35 -20.73
C PRO A 400 -13.42 17.01 -21.10
N ARG A 401 -12.59 18.03 -21.30
CA ARG A 401 -11.16 17.88 -21.60
C ARG A 401 -10.29 18.74 -20.70
N VAL A 402 -9.01 18.42 -20.69
CA VAL A 402 -7.97 19.26 -20.10
C VAL A 402 -7.44 20.20 -21.17
N GLU A 403 -7.22 21.46 -20.83
CA GLU A 403 -6.53 22.39 -21.71
C GLU A 403 -5.24 22.84 -21.03
N LEU A 404 -4.13 22.73 -21.77
CA LEU A 404 -2.79 23.07 -21.33
C LEU A 404 -2.26 24.17 -22.23
N PHE A 405 -1.83 25.28 -21.63
CA PHE A 405 -1.17 26.37 -22.34
C PHE A 405 0.30 26.42 -21.93
N SER A 406 1.13 25.77 -22.74
CA SER A 406 2.58 25.66 -22.54
C SER A 406 3.24 27.03 -22.54
N LEU A 407 4.10 27.25 -21.55
CA LEU A 407 4.88 28.46 -21.35
C LEU A 407 6.37 28.08 -21.26
N GLY A 408 7.18 28.64 -22.17
CA GLY A 408 8.63 28.50 -22.13
C GLY A 408 9.32 29.38 -21.07
N PRO A 409 10.65 29.23 -20.89
CA PRO A 409 11.42 29.96 -19.88
C PRO A 409 11.32 31.49 -20.00
N SER A 410 11.25 32.02 -21.23
CA SER A 410 11.10 33.45 -21.51
C SER A 410 9.66 33.95 -21.43
N GLU A 411 8.68 33.04 -21.37
CA GLU A 411 7.25 33.35 -21.47
C GLU A 411 6.56 33.28 -20.09
N ALA A 412 6.92 32.31 -19.26
CA ALA A 412 6.28 32.11 -17.98
C ALA A 412 6.42 33.31 -17.02
N PRO A 413 7.62 33.89 -16.79
CA PRO A 413 7.76 35.04 -15.91
C PRO A 413 6.87 36.24 -16.30
N PRO A 414 6.91 36.78 -17.53
CA PRO A 414 6.11 37.96 -17.88
C PRO A 414 4.61 37.68 -17.89
N VAL A 415 4.17 36.46 -18.25
CA VAL A 415 2.75 36.09 -18.21
C VAL A 415 2.24 36.09 -16.76
N ILE A 416 2.98 35.46 -15.85
CA ILE A 416 2.58 35.33 -14.45
C ILE A 416 2.68 36.67 -13.72
N GLU A 417 3.71 37.49 -13.99
CA GLU A 417 3.81 38.87 -13.48
C GLU A 417 2.63 39.73 -13.93
N ARG A 418 2.23 39.65 -15.20
CA ARG A 418 1.07 40.38 -15.72
C ARG A 418 -0.23 39.96 -15.02
N LEU A 419 -0.49 38.66 -14.91
CA LEU A 419 -1.71 38.14 -14.28
C LEU A 419 -1.78 38.52 -12.80
N THR A 420 -0.69 38.39 -12.06
CA THR A 420 -0.63 38.78 -10.65
C THR A 420 -0.77 40.30 -10.46
N GLY A 421 -0.22 41.11 -11.37
CA GLY A 421 -0.44 42.56 -11.41
C GLY A 421 -1.90 42.97 -11.64
N GLN A 422 -2.73 42.08 -12.21
CA GLN A 422 -4.18 42.26 -12.36
C GLN A 422 -4.98 41.74 -11.15
N GLY A 423 -4.32 41.26 -10.10
CA GLY A 423 -4.97 40.69 -8.91
C GLY A 423 -5.36 39.21 -9.06
N VAL A 424 -4.91 38.52 -10.11
CA VAL A 424 -5.13 37.07 -10.26
C VAL A 424 -4.20 36.29 -9.33
N THR A 425 -4.76 35.39 -8.54
CA THR A 425 -3.98 34.50 -7.66
C THR A 425 -3.43 33.32 -8.44
N VAL A 426 -2.13 33.03 -8.33
CA VAL A 426 -1.52 31.85 -8.97
C VAL A 426 -1.48 30.69 -7.99
N PHE A 427 -2.09 29.57 -8.37
CA PHE A 427 -1.93 28.29 -7.69
C PHE A 427 -0.92 27.45 -8.45
N ALA A 428 0.32 27.42 -7.94
CA ALA A 428 1.40 26.64 -8.52
C ALA A 428 1.36 25.20 -7.98
N VAL A 429 1.21 24.22 -8.88
CA VAL A 429 1.29 22.79 -8.56
C VAL A 429 2.48 22.20 -9.31
N ILE A 430 3.53 21.85 -8.57
CA ILE A 430 4.80 21.40 -9.15
C ILE A 430 5.06 19.97 -8.70
N THR A 431 5.53 19.09 -9.57
CA THR A 431 5.97 17.77 -9.13
C THR A 431 7.32 17.84 -8.42
N LEU A 432 7.55 16.97 -7.45
CA LEU A 432 8.78 16.94 -6.67
C LEU A 432 10.00 16.64 -7.55
N SER A 433 9.85 15.73 -8.52
CA SER A 433 10.87 15.42 -9.53
C SER A 433 11.41 16.68 -10.23
N VAL A 434 10.54 17.60 -10.64
CA VAL A 434 10.91 18.88 -11.28
C VAL A 434 11.71 19.78 -10.34
N LEU A 435 11.42 19.76 -9.04
CA LEU A 435 12.15 20.57 -8.06
C LEU A 435 13.54 20.00 -7.70
N ARG A 436 13.78 18.71 -7.97
CA ARG A 436 15.08 18.05 -7.74
C ARG A 436 16.05 18.25 -8.90
N GLU A 437 15.53 18.48 -10.10
CA GLU A 437 16.35 18.68 -11.29
C GLU A 437 16.78 20.15 -11.47
N ALA A 438 18.02 20.35 -11.94
CA ALA A 438 18.52 21.68 -12.28
C ALA A 438 17.88 22.15 -13.61
N ASN A 439 16.73 22.82 -13.50
CA ASN A 439 16.01 23.36 -14.65
C ASN A 439 15.64 24.85 -14.46
N TRP A 440 15.05 25.42 -15.51
CA TRP A 440 14.68 26.83 -15.53
C TRP A 440 13.52 27.15 -14.57
N VAL A 441 12.61 26.21 -14.32
CA VAL A 441 11.48 26.39 -13.40
C VAL A 441 12.00 26.58 -11.99
N VAL A 442 12.92 25.72 -11.54
CA VAL A 442 13.57 25.84 -10.22
C VAL A 442 14.32 27.17 -10.10
N SER A 443 15.09 27.53 -11.12
CA SER A 443 15.84 28.79 -11.15
C SER A 443 14.91 30.01 -11.05
N TRP A 444 13.78 29.99 -11.74
CA TRP A 444 12.79 31.06 -11.72
C TRP A 444 12.01 31.10 -10.39
N LEU A 445 11.52 29.96 -9.88
CA LEU A 445 10.82 29.88 -8.60
C LEU A 445 11.70 30.27 -7.41
N SER A 446 13.02 30.13 -7.53
CA SER A 446 13.97 30.57 -6.50
C SER A 446 14.34 32.05 -6.62
N SER A 447 13.94 32.73 -7.70
CA SER A 447 14.25 34.14 -7.92
C SER A 447 13.41 35.04 -7.02
N ALA A 448 14.03 36.06 -6.42
CA ALA A 448 13.32 37.07 -5.64
C ALA A 448 12.24 37.82 -6.45
N ALA A 449 12.38 37.86 -7.78
CA ALA A 449 11.42 38.48 -8.69
C ALA A 449 10.15 37.63 -8.90
N THR A 450 10.14 36.36 -8.49
CA THR A 450 8.98 35.51 -8.72
C THR A 450 7.74 35.99 -7.94
N PRO A 451 6.60 36.18 -8.62
CA PRO A 451 5.36 36.56 -7.97
C PRO A 451 4.65 35.35 -7.32
N VAL A 452 5.11 34.12 -7.58
CA VAL A 452 4.57 32.90 -6.97
C VAL A 452 5.05 32.81 -5.52
N LYS A 453 4.14 33.05 -4.56
CA LYS A 453 4.48 33.08 -3.12
C LYS A 453 4.24 31.77 -2.38
N ARG A 454 3.46 30.85 -2.95
CA ARG A 454 3.17 29.55 -2.33
C ARG A 454 3.20 28.45 -3.38
N LEU A 455 3.79 27.33 -3.02
CA LEU A 455 3.93 26.15 -3.88
C LEU A 455 3.19 24.98 -3.25
N ALA A 456 2.35 24.30 -4.03
CA ALA A 456 1.91 22.96 -3.69
C ALA A 456 2.74 21.96 -4.50
N VAL A 457 3.42 21.05 -3.81
CA VAL A 457 4.35 20.11 -4.40
C VAL A 457 3.75 18.72 -4.35
N LEU A 458 3.47 18.15 -5.52
CA LEU A 458 3.03 16.77 -5.64
C LEU A 458 4.24 15.85 -5.48
N ILE A 459 4.23 15.01 -4.44
CA ILE A 459 5.29 14.03 -4.20
C ILE A 459 5.09 12.86 -5.18
N ASP A 460 5.89 12.87 -6.25
CA ASP A 460 5.97 11.83 -7.29
C ASP A 460 7.31 11.06 -7.27
N ASP A 461 8.10 11.27 -6.21
CA ASP A 461 9.43 10.71 -5.99
C ASP A 461 9.59 10.34 -4.49
N ASP A 462 10.78 9.89 -4.06
CA ASP A 462 11.02 9.33 -2.73
C ASP A 462 10.57 10.28 -1.58
N PRO A 463 9.48 9.93 -0.88
CA PRO A 463 8.89 10.74 0.19
C PRO A 463 9.74 10.71 1.47
N ILE A 464 10.42 9.59 1.74
CA ILE A 464 11.25 9.42 2.93
C ILE A 464 12.54 10.22 2.77
N GLU A 465 13.13 10.26 1.58
CA GLU A 465 14.28 11.11 1.30
C GLU A 465 13.94 12.60 1.50
N LEU A 466 12.74 13.02 1.09
CA LEU A 466 12.25 14.37 1.34
C LEU A 466 12.15 14.66 2.84
N ILE A 467 11.51 13.78 3.61
CA ILE A 467 11.40 13.90 5.07
C ILE A 467 12.78 13.99 5.72
N ASP A 468 13.71 13.13 5.30
CA ASP A 468 15.09 13.11 5.77
C ASP A 468 15.82 14.42 5.52
N ARG A 469 15.66 14.97 4.33
CA ARG A 469 16.31 16.22 3.91
C ARG A 469 15.94 17.37 4.85
N HIS A 470 14.68 17.50 5.19
CA HIS A 470 14.21 18.54 6.12
C HIS A 470 14.55 18.21 7.57
N GLY A 471 14.29 16.98 8.01
CA GLY A 471 14.54 16.55 9.38
C GLY A 471 16.01 16.64 9.76
N LYS A 472 16.94 16.24 8.87
CA LYS A 472 18.39 16.34 9.10
C LYS A 472 18.90 17.79 9.14
N ARG A 473 18.19 18.73 8.52
CA ARG A 473 18.44 20.18 8.65
C ARG A 473 17.92 20.75 9.99
N GLY A 474 17.24 19.94 10.80
CA GLY A 474 16.63 20.35 12.07
C GLY A 474 15.30 21.08 11.91
N ALA A 475 14.65 20.97 10.74
CA ALA A 475 13.34 21.57 10.53
C ALA A 475 12.25 20.86 11.34
N ALA A 476 11.33 21.62 11.91
CA ALA A 476 10.10 21.04 12.44
C ALA A 476 9.22 20.54 11.29
N LEU A 477 8.73 19.30 11.43
CA LEU A 477 7.94 18.61 10.42
C LEU A 477 6.48 18.56 10.86
N HIS A 478 5.58 19.06 10.02
CA HIS A 478 4.15 19.09 10.26
C HIS A 478 3.47 18.14 9.28
N PHE A 479 2.82 17.09 9.79
CA PHE A 479 2.08 16.14 8.99
C PHE A 479 0.59 16.23 9.25
N GLY A 480 -0.18 16.12 8.17
CA GLY A 480 -1.63 16.09 8.18
C GLY A 480 -2.12 15.17 7.07
N TYR A 481 -3.38 14.77 7.15
CA TYR A 481 -4.01 14.06 6.05
C TYR A 481 -5.48 14.43 5.97
N PHE A 482 -6.01 14.42 4.76
CA PHE A 482 -7.42 14.57 4.53
C PHE A 482 -7.92 13.52 3.55
N GLN A 483 -9.23 13.29 3.60
CA GLN A 483 -9.92 12.45 2.64
C GLN A 483 -10.55 13.36 1.60
N ALA A 484 -10.27 13.07 0.33
CA ALA A 484 -10.82 13.81 -0.79
C ALA A 484 -11.60 12.88 -1.72
N ARG A 485 -12.70 13.40 -2.25
CA ARG A 485 -13.57 12.69 -3.19
C ARG A 485 -13.38 13.25 -4.59
N SER A 486 -13.32 12.38 -5.58
CA SER A 486 -13.19 12.75 -7.00
C SER A 486 -14.50 13.32 -7.57
N ALA A 487 -15.64 12.92 -7.00
CA ALA A 487 -16.99 13.39 -7.31
C ALA A 487 -17.89 13.40 -6.06
N VAL A 488 -18.91 14.28 -6.04
CA VAL A 488 -19.84 14.44 -4.91
C VAL A 488 -20.69 13.18 -4.67
N ALA A 489 -20.99 12.43 -5.72
CA ALA A 489 -21.80 11.21 -5.69
C ALA A 489 -20.99 9.93 -5.48
N ASP A 490 -19.66 10.02 -5.33
CA ASP A 490 -18.80 8.87 -5.13
C ASP A 490 -18.53 8.66 -3.64
N ASP A 491 -18.74 7.43 -3.16
CA ASP A 491 -18.42 7.01 -1.79
C ASP A 491 -16.92 6.67 -1.64
N ALA A 492 -16.21 6.49 -2.76
CA ALA A 492 -14.76 6.29 -2.75
C ALA A 492 -14.05 7.60 -2.37
N HIS A 493 -13.22 7.51 -1.33
CA HIS A 493 -12.34 8.58 -0.91
C HIS A 493 -10.89 8.17 -1.12
N THR A 494 -10.08 9.13 -1.57
CA THR A 494 -8.63 8.99 -1.62
C THR A 494 -8.04 9.70 -0.41
N GLU A 495 -7.19 9.00 0.35
CA GLU A 495 -6.42 9.64 1.41
C GLU A 495 -5.31 10.45 0.76
N VAL A 496 -5.08 11.67 1.24
CA VAL A 496 -3.99 12.53 0.79
C VAL A 496 -3.13 12.84 2.00
N LEU A 497 -1.88 12.38 1.98
CA LEU A 497 -0.87 12.78 2.95
C LEU A 497 -0.42 14.19 2.58
N SER A 498 -0.27 15.05 3.58
CA SER A 498 0.28 16.39 3.44
C SER A 498 1.36 16.63 4.47
N PHE A 499 2.41 17.31 4.03
CA PHE A 499 3.63 17.54 4.78
C PHE A 499 4.10 18.98 4.55
N LEU A 500 4.45 19.67 5.64
CA LEU A 500 5.06 21.00 5.61
C LEU A 500 6.28 21.00 6.54
N ALA A 501 7.37 21.57 6.06
CA ALA A 501 8.60 21.73 6.83
C ALA A 501 8.79 23.20 7.23
N ALA A 502 9.17 23.47 8.48
CA ALA A 502 9.29 24.82 9.00
C ALA A 502 10.42 25.65 8.36
N ASP A 503 11.38 25.01 7.70
CA ASP A 503 12.42 25.66 6.90
C ASP A 503 11.92 26.10 5.51
N GLU A 504 10.74 25.64 5.08
CA GLU A 504 10.08 25.99 3.81
C GLU A 504 8.57 26.23 4.03
N PRO A 505 8.18 27.27 4.80
CA PRO A 505 6.79 27.47 5.24
C PRO A 505 5.81 27.81 4.10
N ASP A 506 6.33 28.23 2.95
CA ASP A 506 5.57 28.56 1.74
C ASP A 506 5.52 27.41 0.73
N THR A 507 5.90 26.20 1.14
CA THR A 507 5.85 24.98 0.33
C THR A 507 5.05 23.91 1.07
N LEU A 508 3.95 23.46 0.45
CA LEU A 508 3.15 22.36 0.94
C LEU A 508 3.37 21.13 0.07
N TYR A 509 3.92 20.09 0.65
CA TYR A 509 4.07 18.80 -0.01
C TYR A 509 2.81 17.96 0.20
N PHE A 510 2.35 17.27 -0.84
CA PHE A 510 1.19 16.39 -0.75
C PHE A 510 1.26 15.24 -1.73
N THR A 511 0.62 14.12 -1.41
CA THR A 511 0.48 13.00 -2.34
C THR A 511 -0.77 12.17 -2.01
N PRO A 512 -1.56 11.75 -3.01
CA PRO A 512 -2.60 10.74 -2.82
C PRO A 512 -1.94 9.44 -2.37
N CYS A 513 -2.36 8.82 -1.27
CA CYS A 513 -1.66 7.67 -0.71
C CYS A 513 -2.61 6.60 -0.17
N THR A 514 -2.04 5.43 0.15
CA THR A 514 -2.70 4.42 0.95
C THR A 514 -2.56 4.72 2.45
N THR A 515 -3.46 4.19 3.27
CA THR A 515 -3.35 4.27 4.74
C THR A 515 -2.03 3.74 5.30
N PRO A 516 -1.49 2.60 4.82
CA PRO A 516 -0.22 2.06 5.29
C PRO A 516 0.95 2.97 4.97
N PHE A 517 1.02 3.47 3.73
CA PHE A 517 2.06 4.40 3.33
C PHE A 517 2.06 5.66 4.22
N ARG A 518 0.87 6.22 4.48
CA ARG A 518 0.70 7.36 5.39
C ARG A 518 1.23 7.04 6.79
N GLN A 519 0.81 5.89 7.34
CA GLN A 519 1.22 5.47 8.68
C GLN A 519 2.73 5.24 8.76
N ALA A 520 3.30 4.54 7.79
CA ALA A 520 4.74 4.28 7.70
C ALA A 520 5.55 5.59 7.60
N SER A 521 5.13 6.52 6.75
CA SER A 521 5.81 7.82 6.59
C SER A 521 5.79 8.67 7.87
N ILE A 522 4.64 8.69 8.56
CA ILE A 522 4.50 9.43 9.82
C ILE A 522 5.32 8.76 10.94
N GLU A 523 5.21 7.44 11.07
CA GLU A 523 5.92 6.67 12.07
C GLU A 523 7.44 6.81 11.89
N TYR A 524 7.92 6.76 10.65
CA TYR A 524 9.31 7.02 10.32
C TYR A 524 9.77 8.39 10.85
N ALA A 525 9.03 9.45 10.50
CA ALA A 525 9.38 10.80 10.92
C ALA A 525 9.43 10.91 12.45
N GLN A 526 8.41 10.38 13.15
CA GLN A 526 8.31 10.44 14.60
C GLN A 526 9.39 9.66 15.33
N ARG A 527 9.83 8.52 14.78
CA ARG A 527 10.92 7.72 15.37
C ARG A 527 12.29 8.35 15.14
N ARG A 528 12.47 9.08 14.04
CA ARG A 528 13.78 9.59 13.62
C ARG A 528 14.08 11.02 14.05
N PHE A 529 13.07 11.86 14.21
CA PHE A 529 13.21 13.28 14.48
C PHE A 529 12.37 13.71 15.69
N ASP A 530 12.94 14.56 16.54
CA ASP A 530 12.29 15.00 17.79
C ASP A 530 11.20 16.06 17.57
N THR A 531 11.21 16.74 16.41
CA THR A 531 10.33 17.87 16.09
C THR A 531 9.30 17.49 15.03
N VAL A 532 8.46 16.51 15.33
CA VAL A 532 7.36 16.07 14.46
C VAL A 532 6.02 16.33 15.13
N SER A 533 5.11 16.97 14.40
CA SER A 533 3.76 17.26 14.88
C SER A 533 2.70 16.76 13.91
N LEU A 534 1.59 16.26 14.47
CA LEU A 534 0.45 15.77 13.72
C LEU A 534 -0.75 16.68 13.94
N GLY A 535 -1.42 17.08 12.87
CA GLY A 535 -2.64 17.88 12.96
C GLY A 535 -2.97 18.59 11.66
N MET A 536 -4.19 19.12 11.56
CA MET A 536 -4.68 19.78 10.34
C MET A 536 -4.58 21.30 10.40
N ASP A 537 -4.16 21.87 11.53
CA ASP A 537 -4.16 23.32 11.73
C ASP A 537 -3.22 24.05 10.77
N PHE A 538 -2.07 23.45 10.45
CA PHE A 538 -1.12 24.02 9.50
C PHE A 538 -1.67 24.06 8.06
N LEU A 539 -2.69 23.26 7.74
CA LEU A 539 -3.31 23.23 6.41
C LEU A 539 -4.39 24.30 6.23
N LYS A 540 -4.90 24.92 7.30
CA LYS A 540 -5.97 25.94 7.20
C LYS A 540 -5.63 27.07 6.21
N PRO A 541 -4.41 27.64 6.19
CA PRO A 541 -4.03 28.66 5.22
C PRO A 541 -3.96 28.15 3.77
N TRP A 542 -3.88 26.83 3.57
CA TRP A 542 -3.72 26.17 2.29
C TRP A 542 -5.03 25.64 1.71
N LEU A 543 -6.08 25.50 2.53
CA LEU A 543 -7.37 24.95 2.11
C LEU A 543 -7.95 25.58 0.84
N PRO A 544 -7.93 26.92 0.63
CA PRO A 544 -8.49 27.50 -0.60
C PRO A 544 -7.76 27.06 -1.87
N MET A 545 -6.43 26.91 -1.79
CA MET A 545 -5.62 26.41 -2.90
C MET A 545 -5.87 24.91 -3.09
N LEU A 546 -5.75 24.13 -2.00
CA LEU A 546 -5.95 22.69 -1.97
C LEU A 546 -7.31 22.28 -2.57
N GLN A 547 -8.40 22.89 -2.13
CA GLN A 547 -9.75 22.61 -2.65
C GLN A 547 -9.84 22.75 -4.17
N ARG A 548 -9.09 23.68 -4.74
CA ARG A 548 -9.07 23.96 -6.18
C ARG A 548 -8.14 23.04 -6.95
N VAL A 549 -7.04 22.56 -6.36
CA VAL A 549 -6.02 21.74 -7.07
C VAL A 549 -6.14 20.23 -6.83
N ILE A 550 -6.68 19.80 -5.69
CA ILE A 550 -6.79 18.36 -5.34
C ILE A 550 -7.72 17.63 -6.30
N SER A 551 -8.87 18.22 -6.64
CA SER A 551 -9.86 17.57 -7.51
C SER A 551 -9.31 17.27 -8.91
N HIS A 552 -8.32 18.03 -9.33
CA HIS A 552 -7.57 17.82 -10.55
C HIS A 552 -6.51 16.74 -10.39
N THR A 553 -5.73 16.82 -9.32
CA THR A 553 -4.69 15.82 -9.01
C THR A 553 -5.30 14.42 -8.91
N LEU A 554 -6.41 14.25 -8.19
CA LEU A 554 -7.07 12.94 -8.02
C LEU A 554 -7.73 12.36 -9.29
N ARG A 555 -7.79 13.13 -10.38
CA ARG A 555 -8.25 12.63 -11.69
C ARG A 555 -7.11 12.20 -12.59
N GLU A 556 -5.92 12.70 -12.32
CA GLU A 556 -4.67 12.39 -13.03
C GLU A 556 -3.94 11.25 -12.29
N GLU A 557 -4.05 11.23 -10.97
CA GLU A 557 -3.30 10.38 -10.05
C GLU A 557 -4.24 9.50 -9.25
N GLY A 558 -4.02 8.19 -9.30
CA GLY A 558 -4.84 7.20 -8.59
C GLY A 558 -4.50 7.12 -7.10
N ARG A 559 -3.28 6.64 -6.80
CA ARG A 559 -2.74 6.47 -5.42
C ARG A 559 -1.23 6.23 -5.45
N PHE A 560 -0.51 6.65 -4.41
CA PHE A 560 0.83 6.17 -4.08
C PHE A 560 0.70 4.74 -3.53
N GLY A 561 1.39 3.79 -4.14
CA GLY A 561 1.33 2.39 -3.75
C GLY A 561 2.17 1.52 -4.68
N ASP A 562 2.55 0.35 -4.18
CA ASP A 562 3.51 -0.51 -4.87
C ASP A 562 2.99 -1.23 -6.11
N ARG A 563 3.93 -1.42 -7.05
CA ARG A 563 3.99 -2.58 -7.94
C ARG A 563 4.49 -3.79 -7.13
N PHE A 564 3.68 -4.35 -6.23
CA PHE A 564 4.07 -5.58 -5.54
C PHE A 564 3.78 -6.80 -6.42
N TRP A 565 4.82 -7.32 -7.10
CA TRP A 565 5.02 -8.73 -7.42
C TRP A 565 6.55 -8.99 -7.51
N ILE A 566 7.03 -10.00 -6.77
CA ILE A 566 8.27 -10.73 -7.07
C ILE A 566 7.87 -12.04 -7.74
#